data_AF-A0A7W0F9W4-F1
#
_entry.id   AF-A0A7W0F9W4-F1
#
_cell.length_a   1.000
_cell.length_b   1.000
_cell.length_c   1.000
_cell.angle_alpha   90.00
_cell.angle_beta   90.00
_cell.angle_gamma   90.00
#
_symmetry.space_group_name_H-M   'P 1'
#
loop_
_entity.id
_entity.type
_entity.pdbx_description
1 polymer ?
#
loop_
_entity_poly.entity_id
_entity_poly.type
_entity_poly.pdbx_seq_one_letter_code
_entity_poly.pdbx_strand_id
1 'polypeptide(L)'
;MECKKCRSLLSEYKDMELDETASAPIRRHLESCQLCRAELKAMNGISGILASIKAPSPPSDFENRVIRAMGKLSPRFSFFREGWRMPTLPHLSYPRFAAAALLIAAGIFYAGKFRAPKEYHSDIVISDAELNEFDREIMNIFYGEI
;
A
#
# COMPACT_ATOMS: atom_id res chain seq x y z
N MET A 1 4.30 29.44 -1.42
CA MET A 1 5.13 28.36 -1.99
C MET A 1 5.70 28.84 -3.32
N GLU A 2 6.93 28.47 -3.64
CA GLU A 2 7.58 28.76 -4.93
C GLU A 2 7.17 27.74 -6.00
N CYS A 3 7.07 28.19 -7.26
CA CYS A 3 6.68 27.31 -8.38
C CYS A 3 7.57 26.07 -8.47
N LYS A 4 8.91 26.21 -8.34
CA LYS A 4 9.83 25.07 -8.42
C LYS A 4 9.46 23.95 -7.43
N LYS A 5 9.16 24.31 -6.19
CA LYS A 5 8.74 23.38 -5.14
C LYS A 5 7.34 22.82 -5.37
N CYS A 6 6.42 23.62 -5.93
CA CYS A 6 5.10 23.13 -6.32
C CYS A 6 5.23 22.00 -7.34
N ARG A 7 5.97 22.29 -8.42
CA ARG A 7 6.11 21.41 -9.58
C ARG A 7 6.74 20.07 -9.23
N SER A 8 7.75 20.08 -8.35
CA SER A 8 8.39 18.86 -7.87
C SER A 8 7.50 17.98 -6.99
N LEU A 9 6.35 18.48 -6.52
CA LEU A 9 5.41 17.76 -5.66
C LEU A 9 4.06 17.50 -6.37
N LEU A 10 3.92 17.86 -7.64
CA LEU A 10 2.64 17.73 -8.35
C LEU A 10 2.25 16.28 -8.62
N SER A 11 3.22 15.37 -8.75
CA SER A 11 2.94 13.94 -8.98
C SER A 11 2.32 13.31 -7.75
N GLU A 12 3.01 13.44 -6.61
CA GLU A 12 2.61 12.96 -5.30
C GLU A 12 1.29 13.62 -4.86
N TYR A 13 1.11 14.92 -5.17
CA TYR A 13 -0.14 15.64 -4.94
C TYR A 13 -1.30 15.07 -5.77
N LYS A 14 -1.06 14.80 -7.06
CA LYS A 14 -2.07 14.22 -7.96
C LYS A 14 -2.48 12.82 -7.49
N ASP A 15 -1.53 12.03 -7.02
CA ASP A 15 -1.74 10.64 -6.62
C ASP A 15 -2.20 10.50 -5.15
N MET A 16 -2.45 11.64 -4.46
CA MET A 16 -2.92 11.73 -3.07
C MET A 16 -1.98 11.10 -2.05
N GLU A 17 -0.67 11.11 -2.33
CA GLU A 17 0.36 10.56 -1.45
C GLU A 17 0.82 11.55 -0.37
N LEU A 18 0.47 12.83 -0.53
CA LEU A 18 0.81 13.89 0.40
C LEU A 18 -0.26 14.04 1.49
N ASP A 19 0.18 14.17 2.74
CA ASP A 19 -0.70 14.53 3.85
C ASP A 19 -1.29 15.95 3.70
N GLU A 20 -2.25 16.33 4.55
CA GLU A 20 -2.90 17.63 4.44
C GLU A 20 -1.93 18.80 4.72
N THR A 21 -0.89 18.58 5.52
CA THR A 21 0.10 19.62 5.83
C THR A 21 0.95 19.98 4.62
N ALA A 22 1.29 18.98 3.80
CA ALA A 22 2.00 19.13 2.53
C ALA A 22 1.06 19.56 1.39
N SER A 23 -0.18 19.07 1.36
CA SER A 23 -1.17 19.35 0.31
C SER A 23 -1.77 20.75 0.39
N ALA A 24 -2.02 21.29 1.58
CA ALA A 24 -2.64 22.61 1.77
C ALA A 24 -1.89 23.78 1.09
N PRO A 25 -0.55 23.92 1.20
CA PRO A 25 0.19 24.97 0.50
C PRO A 25 0.19 24.79 -1.03
N ILE A 26 0.12 23.55 -1.53
CA ILE A 26 -0.01 23.25 -2.96
C ILE A 26 -1.36 23.72 -3.48
N ARG A 27 -2.44 23.37 -2.80
CA ARG A 27 -3.82 23.79 -3.14
C ARG A 27 -3.92 25.32 -3.26
N ARG A 28 -3.43 26.05 -2.25
CA ARG A 28 -3.37 27.53 -2.25
C ARG A 28 -2.52 28.10 -3.39
N HIS A 29 -1.42 27.44 -3.74
CA HIS A 29 -0.60 27.89 -4.85
C HIS A 29 -1.29 27.67 -6.20
N LEU A 30 -2.00 26.55 -6.37
CA LEU A 30 -2.74 26.28 -7.59
C LEU A 30 -3.88 27.29 -7.81
N GLU A 31 -4.52 27.79 -6.74
CA GLU A 31 -5.53 28.84 -6.86
C GLU A 31 -4.98 30.14 -7.49
N SER A 32 -3.73 30.49 -7.18
CA SER A 32 -3.11 31.75 -7.60
C SER A 32 -2.17 31.62 -8.82
N CYS A 33 -1.59 30.45 -9.07
CA CYS A 33 -0.59 30.25 -10.12
C CYS A 33 -1.18 29.50 -11.33
N GLN A 34 -1.29 30.21 -12.46
CA GLN A 34 -1.79 29.62 -13.71
C GLN A 34 -0.82 28.58 -14.30
N LEU A 35 0.50 28.80 -14.18
CA LEU A 35 1.51 27.90 -14.74
C LEU A 35 1.48 26.52 -14.07
N CYS A 36 1.44 26.47 -12.73
CA CYS A 36 1.37 25.21 -12.00
C CYS A 36 0.03 24.48 -12.22
N ARG A 37 -1.08 25.23 -12.39
CA ARG A 37 -2.36 24.65 -12.81
C ARG A 37 -2.30 24.01 -14.20
N ALA A 38 -1.65 24.68 -15.15
CA ALA A 38 -1.51 24.15 -16.51
C ALA A 38 -0.70 22.85 -16.52
N GLU A 39 0.36 22.76 -15.72
CA GLU A 39 1.16 21.55 -15.59
C GLU A 39 0.40 20.40 -14.94
N LEU A 40 -0.32 20.65 -13.84
CA LEU A 40 -1.21 19.64 -13.24
C LEU A 40 -2.27 19.16 -14.24
N LYS A 41 -2.83 20.08 -15.04
CA LYS A 41 -3.79 19.74 -16.10
C LYS A 41 -3.15 18.86 -17.20
N ALA A 42 -1.90 19.15 -17.58
CA ALA A 42 -1.18 18.32 -18.55
C ALA A 42 -0.95 16.90 -18.03
N MET A 43 -0.56 16.74 -16.75
CA MET A 43 -0.42 15.44 -16.11
C MET A 43 -1.74 14.66 -16.09
N ASN A 44 -2.85 15.31 -15.71
CA ASN A 44 -4.18 14.71 -15.75
C ASN A 44 -4.62 14.32 -17.18
N GLY A 45 -4.22 15.10 -18.18
CA GLY A 45 -4.47 14.80 -19.59
C GLY A 45 -3.87 13.47 -20.02
N ILE A 46 -2.62 13.20 -19.63
CA ILE A 46 -1.94 11.92 -19.90
C ILE A 46 -2.70 10.75 -19.28
N SER A 47 -3.09 10.87 -18.00
CA SER A 47 -3.90 9.83 -17.33
C SER A 47 -5.24 9.59 -18.03
N GLY A 48 -5.88 10.65 -18.55
CA GLY A 48 -7.11 10.55 -19.32
C GLY A 48 -6.94 9.80 -20.64
N ILE A 49 -5.83 10.03 -21.35
CA ILE A 49 -5.52 9.28 -22.59
C ILE A 49 -5.31 7.80 -22.27
N LEU A 50 -4.54 7.47 -21.24
CA LEU A 50 -4.32 6.08 -20.82
C LEU A 50 -5.64 5.40 -20.42
N ALA A 51 -6.51 6.10 -19.70
CA ALA A 51 -7.82 5.58 -19.30
C ALA A 51 -8.79 5.38 -20.49
N SER A 52 -8.54 6.06 -21.62
CA SER A 52 -9.35 5.87 -22.84
C SER A 52 -9.04 4.57 -23.57
N ILE A 53 -7.92 3.92 -23.24
CA ILE A 53 -7.53 2.64 -23.84
C ILE A 53 -8.48 1.56 -23.32
N LYS A 54 -9.16 0.87 -24.24
CA LYS A 54 -10.11 -0.19 -23.89
C LYS A 54 -9.38 -1.33 -23.17
N ALA A 55 -9.71 -1.53 -21.90
CA ALA A 55 -9.23 -2.67 -21.14
C ALA A 55 -9.77 -3.98 -21.75
N PRO A 56 -8.94 -5.04 -21.87
CA PRO A 56 -9.43 -6.36 -22.25
C PRO A 56 -10.38 -6.89 -21.20
N SER A 57 -11.37 -7.69 -21.64
CA SER A 57 -12.25 -8.39 -20.71
C SER A 57 -11.45 -9.43 -19.93
N PRO A 58 -11.54 -9.47 -18.59
CA PRO A 58 -10.85 -10.49 -17.82
C PRO A 58 -11.42 -11.88 -18.13
N PRO A 59 -10.61 -12.95 -18.02
CA PRO A 59 -11.11 -14.32 -18.11
C PRO A 59 -12.25 -14.59 -17.12
N SER A 60 -13.17 -15.49 -17.47
CA SER A 60 -14.35 -15.81 -16.66
C SER A 60 -14.04 -16.32 -15.24
N ASP A 61 -12.81 -16.79 -15.00
CA ASP A 61 -12.34 -17.30 -13.71
C ASP A 61 -11.44 -16.31 -12.95
N PHE A 62 -11.18 -15.12 -13.48
CA PHE A 62 -10.23 -14.15 -12.95
C PHE A 62 -10.53 -13.78 -11.49
N GLU A 63 -11.78 -13.45 -11.18
CA GLU A 63 -12.20 -13.10 -9.82
C GLU A 63 -11.90 -14.22 -8.82
N ASN A 64 -12.21 -15.47 -9.19
CA ASN A 64 -11.93 -16.64 -8.36
C ASN A 64 -10.43 -16.87 -8.16
N ARG A 65 -9.60 -16.58 -9.17
CA ARG A 65 -8.13 -16.66 -9.07
C ARG A 65 -7.58 -15.59 -8.12
N VAL A 66 -8.06 -14.35 -8.23
CA VAL A 66 -7.67 -13.23 -7.35
C VAL A 66 -8.03 -13.52 -5.90
N ILE A 67 -9.27 -13.94 -5.62
CA ILE A 67 -9.72 -14.27 -4.27
C ILE A 67 -8.87 -15.40 -3.66
N ARG A 68 -8.57 -16.45 -4.43
CA ARG A 68 -7.68 -17.53 -3.97
C ARG A 68 -6.27 -17.05 -3.68
N ALA A 69 -5.73 -16.15 -4.49
CA ALA A 69 -4.39 -15.60 -4.29
C ALA A 69 -4.32 -14.74 -3.02
N MET A 70 -5.32 -13.88 -2.80
CA MET A 70 -5.42 -13.05 -1.59
C MET A 70 -5.54 -13.89 -0.31
N GLY A 71 -6.30 -14.99 -0.35
CA GLY A 71 -6.45 -15.90 0.80
C GLY A 71 -5.15 -16.54 1.29
N LYS A 72 -4.15 -16.71 0.40
CA LYS A 72 -2.82 -17.26 0.75
C LYS A 72 -1.91 -16.25 1.46
N LEU A 73 -2.18 -14.95 1.33
CA LEU A 73 -1.34 -13.87 1.84
C LEU A 73 -1.66 -13.48 3.28
N SER A 74 -2.79 -13.94 3.84
CA SER A 74 -2.99 -13.82 5.29
C SER A 74 -2.20 -14.91 6.00
N PRO A 75 -1.21 -14.59 6.86
CA PRO A 75 -0.79 -15.54 7.87
C PRO A 75 -2.02 -15.75 8.74
N ARG A 76 -2.77 -16.84 8.49
CA ARG A 76 -3.73 -17.33 9.46
C ARG A 76 -2.92 -17.56 10.72
N PHE A 77 -3.04 -16.65 11.68
CA PHE A 77 -2.55 -16.86 13.03
C PHE A 77 -3.37 -18.02 13.59
N SER A 78 -2.92 -19.23 13.27
CA SER A 78 -3.45 -20.48 13.77
C SER A 78 -2.94 -20.65 15.19
N PHE A 79 -3.33 -19.74 16.08
CA PHE A 79 -3.06 -19.90 17.51
C PHE A 79 -3.83 -21.09 18.11
N PHE A 80 -4.83 -21.62 17.40
CA PHE A 80 -5.79 -22.58 17.95
C PHE A 80 -6.03 -23.83 17.10
N ARG A 81 -5.06 -24.26 16.28
CA ARG A 81 -5.20 -25.53 15.57
C ARG A 81 -4.01 -26.43 15.86
N GLU A 82 -4.34 -27.58 16.46
CA GLU A 82 -3.49 -28.72 16.82
C GLU A 82 -2.70 -28.58 18.13
N GLY A 83 -3.26 -29.15 19.21
CA GLY A 83 -2.43 -29.65 20.33
C GLY A 83 -2.71 -29.08 21.72
N TRP A 84 -3.56 -28.07 21.90
CA TRP A 84 -3.91 -27.58 23.24
C TRP A 84 -4.96 -28.47 23.93
N ARG A 85 -4.57 -29.70 24.24
CA ARG A 85 -5.12 -30.41 25.40
C ARG A 85 -4.54 -29.73 26.63
N MET A 86 -5.26 -28.75 27.17
CA MET A 86 -4.93 -28.19 28.49
C MET A 86 -4.90 -29.35 29.48
N PRO A 87 -3.79 -29.60 30.20
CA PRO A 87 -3.82 -30.56 31.28
C PRO A 87 -4.72 -29.96 32.36
N THR A 88 -5.90 -30.55 32.56
CA THR A 88 -6.79 -30.15 33.65
C THR A 88 -6.13 -30.56 34.96
N LEU A 89 -5.36 -29.66 35.55
CA LEU A 89 -4.85 -29.78 36.91
C LEU A 89 -5.95 -29.32 37.87
N PRO A 90 -6.64 -30.23 38.60
CA PRO A 90 -7.92 -29.92 39.24
C PRO A 90 -7.80 -29.23 40.61
N HIS A 91 -6.66 -28.60 40.95
CA HIS A 91 -6.45 -28.05 42.30
C HIS A 91 -5.72 -26.70 42.39
N LEU A 92 -5.59 -25.95 41.29
CA LEU A 92 -5.05 -24.59 41.34
C LEU A 92 -6.16 -23.57 41.08
N SER A 93 -6.73 -23.05 42.15
CA SER A 93 -7.70 -21.96 42.16
C SER A 93 -7.16 -20.76 41.36
N TYR A 94 -8.03 -20.21 40.52
CA TYR A 94 -7.71 -19.47 39.31
C TYR A 94 -7.66 -17.92 39.42
N PRO A 95 -7.37 -17.23 40.56
CA PRO A 95 -7.29 -15.76 40.52
C PRO A 95 -5.86 -15.21 40.26
N ARG A 96 -4.79 -16.00 40.38
CA ARG A 96 -3.42 -15.48 40.26
C ARG A 96 -2.92 -15.30 38.81
N PHE A 97 -3.36 -16.14 37.88
CA PHE A 97 -2.98 -16.01 36.46
C PHE A 97 -3.80 -14.95 35.71
N ALA A 98 -4.99 -14.58 36.20
CA ALA A 98 -5.82 -13.55 35.60
C ALA A 98 -5.14 -12.18 35.59
N ALA A 99 -4.43 -11.82 36.67
CA ALA A 99 -3.70 -10.56 36.76
C ALA A 99 -2.52 -10.50 35.77
N ALA A 100 -1.76 -11.60 35.65
CA ALA A 100 -0.66 -11.67 34.69
C ALA A 100 -1.16 -11.63 33.23
N ALA A 101 -2.27 -12.32 32.92
CA ALA A 101 -2.89 -12.29 31.61
C ALA A 101 -3.40 -10.88 31.24
N LEU A 102 -3.99 -10.15 32.20
CA LEU A 102 -4.41 -8.76 32.02
C LEU A 102 -3.23 -7.82 31.76
N LEU A 103 -2.11 -7.99 32.47
CA LEU A 103 -0.90 -7.19 32.24
C LEU A 103 -0.27 -7.46 30.88
N ILE A 104 -0.23 -8.73 30.45
CA ILE A 104 0.28 -9.10 29.12
C ILE A 104 -0.64 -8.57 28.02
N ALA A 105 -1.97 -8.71 28.18
CA ALA A 105 -2.94 -8.19 27.23
C ALA A 105 -2.88 -6.65 27.15
N ALA A 106 -2.75 -5.96 28.28
CA ALA A 106 -2.56 -4.51 28.32
C ALA A 106 -1.23 -4.09 27.67
N GLY A 107 -0.14 -4.83 27.91
CA GLY A 107 1.16 -4.59 27.27
C GLY A 107 1.10 -4.77 25.75
N ILE A 108 0.45 -5.84 25.27
CA ILE A 108 0.22 -6.08 23.82
C ILE A 108 -0.66 -4.97 23.23
N PHE A 109 -1.72 -4.57 23.93
CA PHE A 109 -2.63 -3.51 23.48
C PHE A 109 -1.93 -2.15 23.38
N TYR A 110 -1.14 -1.77 24.40
CA TYR A 110 -0.35 -0.55 24.36
C TYR A 110 0.76 -0.61 23.32
N ALA A 111 1.47 -1.74 23.18
CA ALA A 111 2.49 -1.93 22.14
C ALA A 111 1.89 -1.91 20.72
N GLY A 112 0.65 -2.38 20.56
CA GLY A 112 -0.11 -2.28 19.31
C GLY A 112 -0.48 -0.85 18.96
N LYS A 113 -0.80 -0.02 19.96
CA LYS A 113 -1.11 1.41 19.78
C LYS A 113 0.13 2.25 19.41
N PHE A 114 1.33 1.78 19.76
CA PHE A 114 2.62 2.39 19.40
C PHE A 114 3.32 1.70 18.22
N ARG A 115 2.72 0.68 17.61
CA ARG A 115 3.23 0.13 16.35
C ARG A 115 3.03 1.20 15.29
N ALA A 116 4.13 1.82 14.86
CA ALA A 116 4.18 2.59 13.63
C ALA A 116 3.47 1.78 12.52
N PRO A 117 2.70 2.43 11.64
CA PRO A 117 2.12 1.72 10.51
C PRO A 117 3.26 0.94 9.85
N LYS A 118 3.10 -0.38 9.74
CA LYS A 118 4.02 -1.14 8.90
C LYS A 118 3.84 -0.55 7.52
N GLU A 119 4.82 0.22 7.06
CA GLU A 119 4.99 0.54 5.65
C GLU A 119 4.95 -0.81 4.94
N TYR A 120 3.79 -1.11 4.37
CA TYR A 120 3.62 -2.25 3.50
C TYR A 120 4.31 -1.84 2.22
N HIS A 121 5.65 -1.96 2.22
CA HIS A 121 6.37 -2.13 0.99
C HIS A 121 5.81 -3.43 0.41
N SER A 122 4.88 -3.31 -0.53
CA SER A 122 4.69 -4.35 -1.51
C SER A 122 6.05 -4.48 -2.17
N ASP A 123 6.83 -5.47 -1.73
CA ASP A 123 7.85 -6.06 -2.58
C ASP A 123 7.07 -6.57 -3.79
N ILE A 124 6.97 -5.71 -4.80
CA ILE A 124 6.59 -6.12 -6.13
C ILE A 124 7.67 -7.12 -6.49
N VAL A 125 7.37 -8.41 -6.32
CA VAL A 125 8.23 -9.51 -6.73
C VAL A 125 8.18 -9.56 -8.26
N ILE A 126 8.80 -8.57 -8.88
CA ILE A 126 9.31 -8.67 -10.24
C ILE A 126 10.78 -9.04 -10.03
N SER A 127 11.18 -10.19 -10.53
CA SER A 127 12.60 -10.55 -10.48
C SER A 127 13.42 -9.51 -11.22
N ASP A 128 14.66 -9.22 -10.79
CA ASP A 128 15.53 -8.26 -11.48
C ASP A 128 15.69 -8.59 -12.97
N ALA A 129 15.53 -9.85 -13.36
CA ALA A 129 15.51 -10.30 -14.74
C ALA A 129 14.28 -9.78 -15.52
N GLU A 130 13.07 -9.90 -14.95
CA GLU A 130 11.82 -9.43 -15.55
C GLU A 130 11.79 -7.89 -15.64
N LEU A 131 12.38 -7.18 -14.67
CA LEU A 131 12.46 -5.72 -14.69
C LEU A 131 13.40 -5.22 -15.80
N ASN A 132 14.54 -5.89 -15.98
CA ASN A 132 15.49 -5.59 -17.06
C ASN A 132 14.97 -5.96 -18.47
N GLU A 133 14.09 -6.96 -18.57
CA GLU A 133 13.43 -7.32 -19.83
C GLU A 133 12.35 -6.28 -20.19
N PHE A 134 11.53 -5.88 -19.23
CA PHE A 134 10.54 -4.82 -19.38
C PHE A 134 11.18 -3.47 -19.74
N ASP A 135 12.28 -3.09 -19.08
CA ASP A 135 13.00 -1.86 -19.39
C ASP A 135 13.59 -1.89 -20.81
N ARG A 136 14.14 -3.02 -21.25
CA ARG A 136 14.63 -3.14 -22.64
C ARG A 136 13.51 -3.04 -23.67
N GLU A 137 12.38 -3.67 -23.40
CA GLU A 137 11.23 -3.64 -24.32
C GLU A 137 10.66 -2.21 -24.43
N ILE A 138 10.52 -1.51 -23.30
CA ILE A 138 10.14 -0.10 -23.28
C ILE A 138 11.16 0.75 -24.04
N MET A 139 12.45 0.58 -23.76
CA MET A 139 13.48 1.38 -24.42
C MET A 139 13.51 1.14 -25.93
N ASN A 140 13.29 -0.08 -26.40
CA ASN A 140 13.17 -0.39 -27.83
C ASN A 140 11.93 0.24 -28.48
N ILE A 141 10.80 0.30 -27.77
CA ILE A 141 9.58 0.96 -28.27
C ILE A 141 9.80 2.47 -28.46
N PHE A 142 10.52 3.12 -27.54
CA PHE A 142 10.70 4.58 -27.57
C PHE A 142 11.91 5.04 -28.39
N TYR A 143 12.97 4.24 -28.50
CA TYR A 143 14.23 4.64 -29.13
C TYR A 143 14.66 3.81 -30.35
N GLY A 144 13.92 2.74 -30.69
CA GLY A 144 14.33 1.78 -31.72
C GLY A 144 15.43 0.83 -31.22
N GLU A 145 15.73 -0.24 -31.99
CA GLU A 145 16.82 -1.16 -31.67
C GLU A 145 18.16 -0.40 -31.61
N ILE A 146 18.81 -0.41 -30.44
CA ILE A 146 20.21 -0.01 -30.28
C ILE A 146 21.10 -1.24 -30.54
#